data_AF-A0A929A2B5-F1
#
_entry.id   AF-A0A929A2B5-F1
#
_cell.length_a   1.000
_cell.length_b   1.000
_cell.length_c   1.000
_cell.angle_alpha   90.00
_cell.angle_beta   90.00
_cell.angle_gamma   90.00
#
_symmetry.space_group_name_H-M   'P 1'
#
loop_
_entity.id
_entity.type
_entity.pdbx_description
1 polymer ?
#
loop_
_entity_poly.entity_id
_entity_poly.type
_entity_poly.pdbx_seq_one_letter_code
_entity_poly.pdbx_strand_id
1 'polypeptide(L)'
;MNHSFASVSFALLAMLAIAPTQSAQAQESVVTTARYLCDDGDIFRAELYDDYAIVSLPDDETLYTLPAIQADSGTAYSDGTIALYTEDDEAFVEIGDEVMYEDCEAYRVGSAEYTESETVTIIERRTIPDYDRPVIDFDRPESVTATEAEPETEIETEPVAAETEPAAVETEPAAVEDDPEPIRGLW
;
A
#
# COMPACT_ATOMS: atom_id res chain seq x y z
N MET A 1 -44.53 29.54 63.69
CA MET A 1 -45.23 29.32 62.42
C MET A 1 -44.62 28.11 61.75
N ASN A 2 -45.43 27.06 61.60
CA ASN A 2 -45.07 25.79 60.99
C ASN A 2 -45.07 25.94 59.46
N HIS A 3 -44.05 25.41 58.79
CA HIS A 3 -44.19 25.03 57.38
C HIS A 3 -43.57 23.65 57.16
N SER A 4 -44.47 22.65 57.14
CA SER A 4 -44.30 21.36 56.50
C SER A 4 -44.23 21.55 54.98
N PHE A 5 -43.23 20.98 54.33
CA PHE A 5 -43.26 20.62 52.91
C PHE A 5 -42.51 19.29 52.77
N ALA A 6 -43.25 18.18 52.74
CA ALA A 6 -43.69 17.49 51.52
C ALA A 6 -42.52 16.79 50.81
N SER A 7 -42.29 15.55 51.26
CA SER A 7 -41.40 14.56 50.66
C SER A 7 -41.93 14.16 49.27
N VAL A 8 -41.23 14.51 48.20
CA VAL A 8 -41.53 14.07 46.84
C VAL A 8 -40.66 12.86 46.54
N SER A 9 -41.23 11.67 46.67
CA SER A 9 -40.62 10.42 46.23
C SER A 9 -40.66 10.36 44.69
N PHE A 10 -39.52 10.64 44.05
CA PHE A 10 -39.32 10.34 42.64
C PHE A 10 -39.02 8.84 42.49
N ALA A 11 -39.97 8.11 41.92
CA ALA A 11 -39.75 6.73 41.48
C ALA A 11 -38.73 6.75 40.32
N LEU A 12 -37.54 6.21 40.59
CA LEU A 12 -36.47 6.06 39.61
C LEU A 12 -36.84 4.90 38.68
N LEU A 13 -37.43 5.22 37.53
CA LEU A 13 -37.81 4.26 36.49
C LEU A 13 -36.55 3.94 35.67
N ALA A 14 -35.89 2.82 36.00
CA ALA A 14 -34.75 2.32 35.26
C ALA A 14 -35.22 1.80 33.89
N MET A 15 -35.09 2.62 32.84
CA MET A 15 -35.23 2.16 31.46
C MET A 15 -33.99 1.31 31.12
N LEU A 16 -34.17 -0.01 31.03
CA LEU A 16 -33.23 -0.88 30.35
C LEU A 16 -33.25 -0.54 28.86
N ALA A 17 -32.24 0.18 28.39
CA ALA A 17 -31.96 0.32 26.97
C ALA A 17 -31.40 -1.01 26.46
N ILE A 18 -32.17 -1.72 25.64
CA ILE A 18 -31.68 -2.85 24.85
C ILE A 18 -30.81 -2.24 23.76
N ALA A 19 -29.49 -2.22 23.97
CA ALA A 19 -28.57 -1.85 22.90
C ALA A 19 -28.66 -2.90 21.79
N PRO A 20 -28.80 -2.50 20.51
CA PRO A 20 -28.67 -3.45 19.42
C PRO A 20 -27.26 -4.04 19.45
N THR A 21 -27.16 -5.36 19.58
CA THR A 21 -25.94 -6.10 19.26
C THR A 21 -25.69 -5.89 17.76
N GLN A 22 -24.81 -4.94 17.44
CA GLN A 22 -24.26 -4.83 16.10
C GLN A 22 -23.45 -6.10 15.87
N SER A 23 -23.93 -6.94 14.95
CA SER A 23 -23.11 -7.97 14.34
C SER A 23 -21.86 -7.28 13.80
N ALA A 24 -20.68 -7.73 14.24
CA ALA A 24 -19.43 -7.36 13.61
C ALA A 24 -19.60 -7.64 12.12
N GLN A 25 -19.63 -6.57 11.33
CA GLN A 25 -19.59 -6.72 9.89
C GLN A 25 -18.13 -7.00 9.60
N ALA A 26 -17.86 -8.21 9.11
CA ALA A 26 -16.60 -8.56 8.48
C ALA A 26 -16.16 -7.40 7.60
N GLN A 27 -15.11 -6.69 8.02
CA GLN A 27 -14.59 -5.56 7.28
C GLN A 27 -13.86 -6.13 6.07
N GLU A 28 -14.38 -5.80 4.89
CA GLU A 28 -13.76 -6.14 3.63
C GLU A 28 -12.43 -5.37 3.54
N SER A 29 -11.31 -6.08 3.56
CA SER A 29 -10.00 -5.47 3.34
C SER A 29 -9.69 -5.59 1.86
N VAL A 30 -9.64 -4.45 1.18
CA VAL A 30 -9.18 -4.40 -0.21
C VAL A 30 -7.67 -4.52 -0.17
N VAL A 31 -7.14 -5.57 -0.77
CA VAL A 31 -5.70 -5.78 -0.88
C VAL A 31 -5.26 -5.36 -2.26
N THR A 32 -4.38 -4.36 -2.34
CA THR A 32 -3.71 -3.99 -3.59
C THR A 32 -2.36 -4.67 -3.63
N THR A 33 -2.15 -5.60 -4.56
CA THR A 33 -0.84 -6.19 -4.83
C THR A 33 -0.18 -5.47 -5.99
N ALA A 34 0.99 -4.89 -5.76
CA ALA A 34 1.78 -4.21 -6.77
C ALA A 34 3.18 -4.82 -6.91
N ARG A 35 3.72 -4.77 -8.13
CA ARG A 35 5.15 -4.96 -8.40
C ARG A 35 5.71 -3.67 -8.95
N TYR A 36 6.76 -3.19 -8.32
CA TYR A 36 7.42 -1.94 -8.66
C TYR A 36 8.74 -2.24 -9.37
N LEU A 37 9.04 -1.50 -10.43
CA LEU A 37 10.32 -1.52 -11.14
C LEU A 37 11.02 -0.19 -10.87
N CYS A 38 12.20 -0.24 -10.27
CA CYS A 38 13.00 0.92 -9.92
C CYS A 38 14.01 1.28 -11.02
N ASP A 39 14.60 2.46 -10.94
CA ASP A 39 15.54 3.00 -11.94
C ASP A 39 16.79 2.12 -12.16
N ASP A 40 17.29 1.46 -11.11
CA ASP A 40 18.41 0.52 -11.19
C ASP A 40 18.02 -0.85 -11.79
N GLY A 41 16.74 -1.03 -12.14
CA GLY A 41 16.19 -2.26 -12.70
C GLY A 41 15.75 -3.30 -11.65
N ASP A 42 15.90 -2.97 -10.37
CA ASP A 42 15.43 -3.81 -9.27
C ASP A 42 13.90 -3.86 -9.22
N ILE A 43 13.38 -4.98 -8.74
CA ILE A 43 11.95 -5.24 -8.65
C ILE A 43 11.61 -5.73 -7.25
N PHE A 44 10.74 -5.01 -6.56
CA PHE A 44 10.13 -5.47 -5.32
C PHE A 44 8.62 -5.66 -5.47
N ARG A 45 8.04 -6.41 -4.53
CA ARG A 45 6.60 -6.66 -4.47
C ARG A 45 6.03 -6.10 -3.16
N ALA A 46 4.88 -5.46 -3.24
CA ALA A 46 4.12 -5.01 -2.07
C ALA A 46 2.67 -5.52 -2.11
N GLU A 47 2.15 -5.95 -0.97
CA GLU A 47 0.73 -6.14 -0.71
C GLU A 47 0.30 -5.02 0.24
N LEU A 48 -0.55 -4.11 -0.24
CA LEU A 48 -1.00 -2.92 0.45
C LEU A 48 -2.38 -3.16 1.06
N TYR A 49 -2.48 -3.00 2.38
CA TYR A 49 -3.70 -3.00 3.15
C TYR A 49 -3.93 -1.60 3.75
N ASP A 50 -5.12 -1.37 4.32
CA ASP A 50 -5.48 -0.09 4.93
C ASP A 50 -4.59 0.28 6.13
N ASP A 51 -4.16 -0.72 6.91
CA ASP A 51 -3.47 -0.55 8.19
C ASP A 51 -2.04 -1.07 8.22
N TYR A 52 -1.60 -1.80 7.19
CA TYR A 52 -0.22 -2.28 7.03
C TYR A 52 0.10 -2.63 5.57
N ALA A 53 1.37 -2.87 5.28
CA ALA A 53 1.84 -3.43 4.02
C ALA A 53 2.71 -4.66 4.27
N ILE A 54 2.72 -5.60 3.33
CA ILE A 54 3.70 -6.69 3.27
C ILE A 54 4.62 -6.44 2.09
N VAL A 55 5.91 -6.26 2.34
CA VAL A 55 6.92 -5.93 1.32
C VAL A 55 7.91 -7.09 1.18
N SER A 56 8.22 -7.47 -0.06
CA SER A 56 9.25 -8.45 -0.39
C SER A 56 10.33 -7.78 -1.23
N LEU A 57 11.51 -7.60 -0.64
CA LEU A 57 12.67 -6.97 -1.28
C LEU A 57 13.55 -8.01 -1.99
N PRO A 58 14.21 -7.65 -3.11
CA PRO A 58 15.01 -8.59 -3.90
C PRO A 58 16.29 -9.07 -3.21
N ASP A 59 16.87 -8.29 -2.29
CA ASP A 59 18.19 -8.60 -1.71
C ASP A 59 18.22 -9.87 -0.84
N ASP A 60 17.14 -10.13 -0.11
CA ASP A 60 17.09 -11.17 0.90
C ASP A 60 15.80 -12.02 0.88
N GLU A 61 14.87 -11.71 -0.03
CA GLU A 61 13.56 -12.37 -0.18
C GLU A 61 12.71 -12.42 1.11
N THR A 62 13.08 -11.67 2.15
CA THR A 62 12.30 -11.61 3.40
C THR A 62 11.02 -10.82 3.18
N LEU A 63 9.95 -11.28 3.85
CA LEU A 63 8.69 -10.56 3.92
C LEU A 63 8.69 -9.63 5.14
N TYR A 64 8.60 -8.34 4.88
CA TYR A 64 8.51 -7.29 5.89
C TYR A 64 7.06 -6.88 6.09
N THR A 65 6.57 -6.89 7.32
CA THR A 65 5.23 -6.36 7.66
C THR A 65 5.38 -4.96 8.24
N LEU A 66 4.91 -3.96 7.51
CA LEU A 66 5.11 -2.54 7.81
C LEU A 66 3.77 -1.90 8.22
N PRO A 67 3.59 -1.47 9.48
CA PRO A 67 2.40 -0.72 9.90
C PRO A 67 2.23 0.59 9.14
N ALA A 68 0.99 0.96 8.81
CA ALA A 68 0.70 2.27 8.22
C ALA A 68 1.05 3.41 9.20
N ILE A 69 1.67 4.47 8.67
CA ILE A 69 2.02 5.68 9.42
C ILE A 69 1.42 6.91 8.73
N GLN A 70 1.30 8.01 9.47
CA GLN A 70 0.84 9.27 8.89
C GLN A 70 1.94 9.87 8.01
N ALA A 71 1.58 10.25 6.78
CA ALA A 71 2.42 10.97 5.83
C ALA A 71 1.78 12.30 5.44
N ASP A 72 2.61 13.26 5.01
CA ASP A 72 2.15 14.55 4.48
C ASP A 72 1.56 14.42 3.07
N SER A 73 2.01 13.44 2.29
CA SER A 73 1.49 13.07 0.97
C SER A 73 1.53 11.55 0.78
N GLY A 74 0.65 11.03 -0.06
CA GLY A 74 0.54 9.60 -0.36
C GLY A 74 0.19 8.73 0.86
N THR A 75 0.66 7.49 0.81
CA THR A 75 0.54 6.50 1.88
C THR A 75 1.93 6.04 2.29
N ALA A 76 2.18 5.90 3.59
CA ALA A 76 3.46 5.44 4.11
C ALA A 76 3.27 4.31 5.12
N TYR A 77 4.22 3.40 5.14
CA TYR A 77 4.25 2.23 6.01
C TYR A 77 5.65 2.08 6.60
N SER A 78 5.80 1.85 7.91
CA SER A 78 7.12 1.69 8.52
C SER A 78 7.10 0.93 9.83
N ASP A 79 8.16 0.14 10.07
CA ASP A 79 8.48 -0.48 11.37
C ASP A 79 9.58 0.28 12.16
N GLY A 80 9.99 1.45 11.66
CA GLY A 80 11.08 2.28 12.19
C GLY A 80 12.48 1.87 11.73
N THR A 81 12.63 0.76 11.00
CA THR A 81 13.87 0.37 10.33
C THR A 81 13.72 0.42 8.82
N ILE A 82 12.57 -0.02 8.30
CA ILE A 82 12.23 0.05 6.88
C ILE A 82 11.00 0.94 6.74
N ALA A 83 10.97 1.76 5.69
CA ALA A 83 9.81 2.53 5.32
C ALA A 83 9.50 2.35 3.82
N LEU A 84 8.24 2.10 3.51
CA LEU A 84 7.69 2.12 2.16
C LEU A 84 6.82 3.36 2.02
N TYR A 85 7.04 4.13 0.96
CA TYR A 85 6.19 5.24 0.59
C TYR A 85 5.60 4.97 -0.79
N THR A 86 4.30 5.24 -0.93
CA THR A 86 3.56 5.03 -2.19
C THR A 86 2.70 6.25 -2.49
N GLU A 87 2.72 6.71 -3.74
CA GLU A 87 1.84 7.76 -4.25
C GLU A 87 1.36 7.35 -5.64
N ASP A 88 0.05 7.16 -5.81
CA ASP A 88 -0.55 6.62 -7.03
C ASP A 88 0.12 5.30 -7.49
N ASP A 89 0.87 5.34 -8.59
CA ASP A 89 1.62 4.22 -9.16
C ASP A 89 3.14 4.29 -8.85
N GLU A 90 3.60 5.28 -8.10
CA GLU A 90 5.00 5.51 -7.72
C GLU A 90 5.27 5.00 -6.30
N ALA A 91 6.51 4.56 -6.06
CA ALA A 91 6.97 4.14 -4.74
C ALA A 91 8.47 4.31 -4.56
N PHE A 92 8.88 4.39 -3.30
CA PHE A 92 10.28 4.23 -2.89
C PHE A 92 10.39 3.56 -1.53
N VAL A 93 11.54 2.95 -1.25
CA VAL A 93 11.82 2.26 0.01
C VAL A 93 13.08 2.81 0.66
N GLU A 94 12.95 3.17 1.93
CA GLU A 94 14.05 3.57 2.81
C GLU A 94 14.41 2.40 3.74
N ILE A 95 15.71 2.16 3.93
CA ILE A 95 16.24 1.23 4.93
C ILE A 95 17.20 2.00 5.84
N GLY A 96 16.79 2.19 7.08
CA GLY A 96 17.44 3.11 8.02
C GLY A 96 17.18 4.56 7.61
N ASP A 97 18.24 5.26 7.22
CA ASP A 97 18.21 6.66 6.75
C ASP A 97 18.64 6.78 5.28
N GLU A 98 18.67 5.68 4.54
CA GLU A 98 19.12 5.61 3.15
C GLU A 98 17.97 5.13 2.24
N VAL A 99 17.76 5.84 1.13
CA VAL A 99 16.83 5.42 0.09
C VAL A 99 17.52 4.32 -0.72
N MET A 100 16.99 3.10 -0.62
CA MET A 100 17.58 1.92 -1.24
C MET A 100 16.92 1.58 -2.58
N TYR A 101 15.67 1.98 -2.76
CA TYR A 101 14.89 1.75 -3.96
C TYR A 101 14.17 3.05 -4.29
N GLU A 102 14.66 3.78 -5.30
CA GLU A 102 14.14 5.09 -5.72
C GLU A 102 13.44 5.04 -7.08
N ASP A 103 12.58 6.03 -7.32
CA ASP A 103 11.85 6.24 -8.58
C ASP A 103 11.19 4.96 -9.12
N CYS A 104 10.52 4.20 -8.25
CA CYS A 104 9.94 2.92 -8.62
C CYS A 104 8.50 3.07 -9.11
N GLU A 105 8.20 2.51 -10.29
CA GLU A 105 6.86 2.56 -10.89
C GLU A 105 6.16 1.19 -10.88
N ALA A 106 4.86 1.20 -10.59
CA ALA A 106 4.02 0.02 -10.61
C ALA A 106 3.74 -0.44 -12.05
N TYR A 107 4.29 -1.59 -12.45
CA TYR A 107 4.07 -2.14 -13.80
C TYR A 107 3.11 -3.35 -13.81
N ARG A 108 2.73 -3.84 -12.63
CA ARG A 108 1.67 -4.84 -12.43
C ARG A 108 0.94 -4.54 -11.12
N VAL A 109 -0.33 -4.15 -11.24
CA VAL A 109 -1.23 -3.95 -10.10
C VAL A 109 -2.40 -4.93 -10.21
N GLY A 110 -2.66 -5.66 -9.13
CA GLY A 110 -3.83 -6.53 -8.99
C GLY A 110 -4.53 -6.25 -7.68
N SER A 111 -5.84 -6.06 -7.71
CA SER A 111 -6.65 -5.91 -6.49
C SER A 111 -7.40 -7.21 -6.21
N ALA A 112 -7.35 -7.66 -4.96
CA ALA A 112 -8.17 -8.76 -4.47
C ALA A 112 -9.01 -8.26 -3.29
N GLU A 113 -10.31 -8.49 -3.36
CA GLU A 113 -11.23 -8.23 -2.25
C GLU A 113 -11.17 -9.45 -1.32
N TYR A 114 -10.70 -9.28 -0.08
CA TYR A 114 -10.72 -10.35 0.92
C TYR A 114 -11.94 -10.17 1.84
N THR A 115 -12.93 -11.06 1.69
CA THR A 115 -14.03 -11.15 2.65
C THR A 115 -13.63 -12.09 3.78
N GLU A 116 -13.22 -11.55 4.93
CA GLU A 116 -12.98 -12.35 6.14
C GLU A 116 -14.32 -12.87 6.68
N SER A 117 -14.75 -14.08 6.30
CA SER A 117 -16.03 -14.61 6.76
C SER A 117 -15.97 -14.97 8.25
N GLU A 118 -16.62 -14.18 9.11
CA GLU A 118 -16.81 -14.54 10.52
C GLU A 118 -17.79 -15.72 10.66
N THR A 119 -17.28 -16.81 11.24
CA THR A 119 -17.99 -17.97 11.82
C THR A 119 -18.53 -19.07 10.87
N VAL A 120 -17.70 -20.09 10.65
CA VAL A 120 -18.17 -21.43 10.29
C VAL A 120 -18.83 -22.05 11.53
N THR A 121 -20.16 -22.02 11.60
CA THR A 121 -20.89 -22.80 12.60
C THR A 121 -20.92 -24.26 12.12
N ILE A 122 -20.06 -25.11 12.70
CA ILE A 122 -20.12 -26.56 12.47
C ILE A 122 -21.39 -27.10 13.14
N ILE A 123 -22.48 -27.20 12.38
CA ILE A 123 -23.68 -27.93 12.80
C ILE A 123 -23.47 -29.38 12.34
N GLU A 124 -23.13 -30.24 13.30
CA GLU A 124 -22.85 -31.69 13.19
C GLU A 124 -21.52 -32.13 12.52
N ARG A 125 -20.59 -32.61 13.37
CA ARG A 125 -19.54 -33.53 12.92
C ARG A 125 -20.17 -34.87 12.56
N ARG A 126 -20.20 -35.22 11.28
CA ARG A 126 -20.20 -36.63 10.88
C ARG A 126 -18.79 -37.19 11.05
N THR A 127 -18.65 -38.17 11.93
CA THR A 127 -17.47 -39.04 11.98
C THR A 127 -17.41 -39.82 10.67
N ILE A 128 -16.46 -39.49 9.80
CA ILE A 128 -16.14 -40.35 8.65
C ILE A 128 -15.24 -41.47 9.20
N PRO A 129 -15.62 -42.75 9.08
CA PRO A 129 -14.72 -43.83 9.43
C PRO A 129 -13.56 -43.87 8.43
N ASP A 130 -12.35 -43.91 8.99
CA ASP A 130 -11.12 -44.47 8.44
C ASP A 130 -11.17 -44.88 6.96
N TYR A 131 -10.51 -44.09 6.10
CA TYR A 131 -10.06 -44.56 4.80
C TYR A 131 -8.54 -44.47 4.75
N ASP A 132 -7.95 -45.65 4.58
CA ASP A 132 -6.55 -45.93 4.28
C ASP A 132 -5.90 -44.87 3.39
N ARG A 133 -4.85 -44.24 3.93
CA ARG A 133 -3.90 -43.40 3.18
C ARG A 133 -3.21 -44.22 2.10
N PRO A 134 -3.23 -43.81 0.83
CA PRO A 134 -2.13 -44.12 -0.07
C PRO A 134 -0.96 -43.16 0.23
N VAL A 135 0.21 -43.76 0.42
CA VAL A 135 1.52 -43.08 0.44
C VAL A 135 1.68 -42.37 -0.91
N ILE A 136 1.81 -41.05 -0.90
CA ILE A 136 2.22 -40.31 -2.09
C ILE A 136 3.74 -40.47 -2.19
N ASP A 137 4.12 -41.25 -3.19
CA ASP A 137 5.48 -41.49 -3.65
C ASP A 137 6.03 -40.19 -4.26
N PHE A 138 7.10 -39.66 -3.67
CA PHE A 138 7.84 -38.51 -4.18
C PHE A 138 8.86 -38.98 -5.22
N ASP A 139 8.37 -39.46 -6.36
CA ASP A 139 9.21 -39.71 -7.51
C ASP A 139 9.28 -38.46 -8.39
N ARG A 140 10.34 -37.69 -8.11
CA ARG A 140 11.06 -36.78 -9.00
C ARG A 140 10.87 -37.09 -10.49
N PRO A 141 10.61 -36.05 -11.29
CA PRO A 141 11.38 -35.91 -12.52
C PRO A 141 12.24 -34.64 -12.47
N GLU A 142 13.56 -34.87 -12.55
CA GLU A 142 14.51 -33.89 -13.06
C GLU A 142 14.09 -33.44 -14.47
N SER A 143 14.52 -32.24 -14.83
CA SER A 143 14.46 -31.62 -16.17
C SER A 143 13.12 -31.02 -16.59
N VAL A 144 12.88 -29.78 -16.16
CA VAL A 144 12.18 -28.82 -17.02
C VAL A 144 13.12 -28.46 -18.16
N THR A 145 12.88 -29.08 -19.31
CA THR A 145 13.48 -28.69 -20.58
C THR A 145 12.99 -27.29 -20.91
N ALA A 146 13.90 -26.31 -20.98
CA ALA A 146 13.62 -25.03 -21.58
C ALA A 146 13.19 -25.26 -23.03
N THR A 147 11.92 -25.05 -23.34
CA THR A 147 11.49 -24.80 -24.71
C THR A 147 11.90 -23.38 -25.03
N GLU A 148 13.09 -23.25 -25.58
CA GLU A 148 13.53 -22.10 -26.37
C GLU A 148 12.49 -21.92 -27.48
N ALA A 149 11.59 -20.96 -27.29
CA ALA A 149 10.79 -20.45 -28.39
C ALA A 149 11.75 -19.62 -29.24
N GLU A 150 12.09 -20.14 -30.42
CA GLU A 150 12.77 -19.40 -31.48
C GLU A 150 12.05 -18.07 -31.71
N PRO A 151 12.67 -16.90 -31.47
CA PRO A 151 12.12 -15.64 -31.92
C PRO A 151 12.52 -15.45 -33.39
N GLU A 152 11.82 -16.10 -34.31
CA GLU A 152 11.82 -15.67 -35.70
C GLU A 152 10.76 -14.58 -35.88
N THR A 153 11.17 -13.32 -35.77
CA THR A 153 10.84 -12.28 -36.76
C THR A 153 11.56 -10.98 -36.43
N GLU A 154 12.58 -10.69 -37.22
CA GLU A 154 13.15 -9.36 -37.40
C GLU A 154 12.04 -8.41 -37.88
N ILE A 155 11.58 -7.52 -37.02
CA ILE A 155 10.88 -6.30 -37.43
C ILE A 155 11.94 -5.20 -37.53
N GLU A 156 12.54 -5.11 -38.72
CA GLU A 156 13.25 -3.90 -39.16
C GLU A 156 12.24 -2.74 -39.17
N THR A 157 12.21 -1.99 -38.07
CA THR A 157 11.61 -0.66 -38.04
C THR A 157 12.73 0.32 -38.33
N GLU A 158 12.72 0.86 -39.56
CA GLU A 158 13.57 1.99 -39.94
C GLU A 158 13.39 3.11 -38.89
N PRO A 159 14.47 3.69 -38.35
CA PRO A 159 14.33 4.83 -37.46
C PRO A 159 13.84 6.03 -38.28
N VAL A 160 12.57 6.39 -38.10
CA VAL A 160 12.10 7.72 -38.48
C VAL A 160 12.81 8.69 -37.56
N ALA A 161 13.85 9.33 -38.09
CA ALA A 161 14.50 10.47 -37.47
C ALA A 161 13.46 11.59 -37.32
N ALA A 162 12.87 11.69 -36.13
CA ALA A 162 12.17 12.90 -35.71
C ALA A 162 13.24 13.89 -35.25
N GLU A 163 13.85 14.58 -36.22
CA GLU A 163 14.61 15.80 -35.95
C GLU A 163 13.62 16.85 -35.44
N THR A 164 13.45 16.92 -34.14
CA THR A 164 12.83 18.06 -33.48
C THR A 164 13.95 19.05 -33.22
N GLU A 165 14.05 20.04 -34.11
CA GLU A 165 14.85 21.24 -33.89
C GLU A 165 14.48 21.84 -32.52
N PRO A 166 15.40 21.99 -31.55
CA PRO A 166 15.09 22.73 -30.36
C PRO A 166 14.94 24.20 -30.76
N ALA A 167 13.70 24.71 -30.67
CA ALA A 167 13.47 26.14 -30.67
C ALA A 167 14.19 26.73 -29.46
N ALA A 168 15.34 27.36 -29.72
CA ALA A 168 16.04 28.18 -28.74
C ALA A 168 15.09 29.30 -28.31
N VAL A 169 14.46 29.13 -27.14
CA VAL A 169 13.81 30.22 -26.43
C VAL A 169 14.92 31.01 -25.76
N GLU A 170 15.38 32.05 -26.43
CA GLU A 170 16.16 33.12 -25.81
C GLU A 170 15.20 33.94 -24.95
N THR A 171 15.18 33.66 -23.65
CA THR A 171 14.60 34.58 -22.67
C THR A 171 15.57 35.73 -22.46
N GLU A 172 15.26 36.88 -23.02
CA GLU A 172 15.91 38.15 -22.67
C GLU A 172 15.71 38.40 -21.16
N PRO A 173 16.78 38.54 -20.36
CA PRO A 173 16.62 38.91 -18.96
C PRO A 173 16.16 40.38 -18.88
N ALA A 174 14.96 40.59 -18.33
CA ALA A 174 14.53 41.92 -17.93
C ALA A 174 15.48 42.43 -16.83
N ALA A 175 16.31 43.40 -17.18
CA ALA A 175 17.07 44.19 -16.22
C ALA A 175 16.07 44.93 -15.31
N VAL A 176 15.93 44.46 -14.07
CA VAL A 176 15.27 45.24 -13.01
C VAL A 176 16.29 46.31 -12.60
N GLU A 177 16.05 47.53 -13.07
CA GLU A 177 16.73 48.72 -12.56
C GLU A 177 16.18 49.02 -11.16
N ASP A 178 16.91 48.58 -10.14
CA ASP A 178 16.71 49.01 -8.76
C ASP A 178 17.13 50.47 -8.66
N ASP A 179 16.15 51.37 -8.50
CA ASP A 179 16.34 52.81 -8.26
C ASP A 179 16.41 53.04 -6.73
N PRO A 180 17.60 53.24 -6.14
CA PRO A 180 17.69 53.59 -4.73
C PRO A 180 17.40 55.09 -4.54
N GLU A 181 16.20 55.43 -4.07
CA GLU A 181 15.92 56.79 -3.60
C GLU A 181 16.81 57.16 -2.39
N PRO A 182 17.36 58.39 -2.34
CA PRO A 182 18.26 58.82 -1.28
C PRO A 182 17.53 59.28 0.00
N ILE A 183 17.85 58.60 1.10
CA ILE A 183 17.99 59.02 2.50
C ILE A 183 17.46 60.42 2.89
N ARG A 184 16.57 60.48 3.89
CA ARG A 184 16.47 61.59 4.87
C ARG A 184 16.09 60.99 6.24
N GLY A 185 17.03 60.78 7.16
CA GLY A 185 17.59 61.82 8.02
C GLY A 185 16.66 62.10 9.19
N LEU A 186 16.86 61.45 10.34
CA LEU A 186 16.26 61.83 11.62
C LEU A 186 17.24 61.50 12.75
N TRP A 187 17.60 62.56 13.46
CA TRP A 187 18.32 62.59 14.73
C TRP A 187 17.39 62.17 15.86
#